data_AF-A0A1A3QSX2-F1
#
_entry.id   AF-A0A1A3QSX2-F1
#
_cell.length_a   1.000
_cell.length_b   1.000
_cell.length_c   1.000
_cell.angle_alpha   90.00
_cell.angle_beta   90.00
_cell.angle_gamma   90.00
#
_symmetry.space_group_name_H-M   'P 1'
#
loop_
_entity.id
_entity.type
_entity.pdbx_description
1 polymer ?
#
loop_
_entity_poly.entity_id
_entity_poly.type
_entity_poly.pdbx_seq_one_letter_code
_entity_poly.pdbx_strand_id
1 'polypeptide(L)'
;MENVPVDPSGDEPHDLDSADMPPEGEPEGGPIKAWSSPGSGMYQHGMQSVQLKTVGNTHKAACLKFYGSDPVTPTHARLEITQHRKVLGGFDFAAPPELKFYLEDDEIRVLKSFLAGQFLPADGYYVRVDSKEMAAEVAKLSADNLGDVLAAISDKTHLVEAIQASGHADFLADYVTNEKKRVEIGHLETAVWDPDASESVFQRILQRNPWMFGGQYVATGQRSLVLGEQFDVPLITADGSLHLIELKKATATPIVRKVGTHWMVGGPVHEAVSQTQNYLCSLDEDRHRIKADFGIEPRRLHATVVIGHFDHETSAIPMETVYETLRIYNSHMTRITVMTYDQLVTNARNAVDILGHVAEEQRDDEDQDEYQGDDDPWAGYPGPGPDDDPEPF
;
A
#
# COMPACT_ATOMS: atom_id res chain seq x y z
N MET A 1 70.96 -8.47 -32.74
CA MET A 1 71.02 -7.03 -32.41
C MET A 1 69.83 -6.38 -33.10
N GLU A 2 68.85 -5.79 -32.46
CA GLU A 2 68.56 -5.57 -31.03
C GLU A 2 67.18 -4.89 -30.94
N ASN A 3 66.49 -5.08 -29.82
CA ASN A 3 65.36 -4.31 -29.26
C ASN A 3 63.97 -4.39 -29.92
N VAL A 4 62.84 -4.44 -29.20
CA VAL A 4 62.34 -4.73 -27.82
C VAL A 4 60.80 -4.57 -27.96
N PRO A 5 59.95 -5.31 -27.22
CA PRO A 5 58.49 -5.34 -27.44
C PRO A 5 57.73 -4.24 -26.68
N VAL A 6 56.57 -3.83 -27.21
CA VAL A 6 55.54 -3.02 -26.51
C VAL A 6 54.17 -3.69 -26.69
N ASP A 7 53.47 -3.78 -25.56
CA ASP A 7 52.18 -4.40 -25.25
C ASP A 7 50.96 -3.63 -25.83
N PRO A 8 49.92 -4.30 -26.37
CA PRO A 8 48.62 -3.70 -26.59
C PRO A 8 47.55 -4.28 -25.64
N SER A 9 47.43 -3.71 -24.45
CA SER A 9 46.17 -3.73 -23.68
C SER A 9 45.30 -2.56 -24.14
N GLY A 10 44.36 -2.83 -25.04
CA GLY A 10 43.29 -1.91 -25.40
C GLY A 10 41.99 -2.68 -25.37
N ASP A 11 41.28 -2.58 -24.25
CA ASP A 11 39.94 -3.15 -24.09
C ASP A 11 39.01 -2.57 -25.16
N GLU A 12 38.49 -3.46 -26.01
CA GLU A 12 37.42 -3.17 -26.95
C GLU A 12 36.10 -2.95 -26.17
N PRO A 13 35.26 -1.99 -26.56
CA PRO A 13 33.95 -1.82 -25.96
C PRO A 13 33.08 -3.04 -26.26
N HIS A 14 32.56 -3.68 -25.21
CA HIS A 14 31.63 -4.80 -25.31
C HIS A 14 30.40 -4.43 -26.17
N ASP A 15 30.28 -5.08 -27.33
CA ASP A 15 29.09 -5.09 -28.17
C ASP A 15 27.91 -5.67 -27.37
N LEU A 16 26.76 -4.98 -27.42
CA LEU A 16 25.50 -5.49 -26.89
C LEU A 16 25.05 -6.66 -27.77
N ASP A 17 24.91 -7.83 -27.17
CA ASP A 17 24.58 -9.07 -27.85
C ASP A 17 23.24 -8.97 -28.59
N SER A 18 23.23 -9.50 -29.82
CA SER A 18 22.05 -9.59 -30.71
C SER A 18 20.83 -10.33 -30.13
N ALA A 19 20.95 -10.92 -28.94
CA ALA A 19 19.85 -11.53 -28.18
C ALA A 19 18.87 -10.49 -27.58
N ASP A 20 19.26 -9.22 -27.49
CA ASP A 20 18.41 -8.13 -26.97
C ASP A 20 17.52 -7.45 -28.04
N MET A 21 17.53 -7.94 -29.29
CA MET A 21 16.73 -7.38 -30.38
C MET A 21 15.46 -8.21 -30.66
N PRO A 22 14.25 -7.59 -30.73
CA PRO A 22 13.02 -8.31 -30.96
C PRO A 22 12.87 -8.79 -32.43
N PRO A 23 12.16 -9.90 -32.68
CA PRO A 23 11.95 -10.43 -34.04
C PRO A 23 11.07 -9.51 -34.90
N GLU A 24 11.38 -9.43 -36.19
CA GLU A 24 10.70 -8.58 -37.19
C GLU A 24 9.37 -9.19 -37.68
N GLY A 25 8.28 -8.39 -37.66
CA GLY A 25 7.01 -8.67 -38.36
C GLY A 25 5.70 -8.40 -37.58
N GLU A 26 5.21 -7.15 -37.64
CA GLU A 26 3.82 -6.59 -37.44
C GLU A 26 2.98 -6.89 -36.15
N PRO A 27 1.99 -6.03 -35.72
CA PRO A 27 1.22 -5.01 -36.48
C PRO A 27 1.23 -3.55 -35.93
N GLU A 28 0.62 -2.64 -36.71
CA GLU A 28 0.54 -1.15 -36.64
C GLU A 28 -0.11 -0.51 -35.37
N GLY A 29 -0.31 -1.27 -34.31
CA GLY A 29 -0.80 -0.79 -33.01
C GLY A 29 -0.47 -1.77 -31.89
N GLY A 30 0.70 -2.39 -31.98
CA GLY A 30 1.12 -3.50 -31.12
C GLY A 30 1.25 -3.12 -29.64
N PRO A 31 1.20 -4.13 -28.74
CA PRO A 31 1.26 -3.93 -27.30
C PRO A 31 2.52 -3.16 -26.92
N ILE A 32 2.40 -2.30 -25.91
CA ILE A 32 3.53 -1.63 -25.27
C ILE A 32 4.59 -2.70 -24.97
N LYS A 33 5.76 -2.59 -25.62
CA LYS A 33 6.86 -3.54 -25.42
C LYS A 33 7.62 -3.12 -24.18
N ALA A 34 7.55 -3.93 -23.14
CA ALA A 34 8.37 -3.81 -21.95
C ALA A 34 9.32 -5.01 -21.87
N TRP A 35 10.54 -4.78 -21.43
CA TRP A 35 11.54 -5.82 -21.21
C TRP A 35 12.42 -5.46 -20.02
N SER A 36 13.02 -6.46 -19.41
CA SER A 36 13.99 -6.30 -18.35
C SER A 36 15.27 -7.03 -18.74
N SER A 37 16.41 -6.39 -18.55
CA SER A 37 17.71 -7.02 -18.71
C SER A 37 18.44 -7.01 -17.36
N PRO A 38 19.19 -8.08 -17.03
CA PRO A 38 20.12 -8.04 -15.92
C PRO A 38 21.15 -6.94 -16.17
N GLY A 39 21.69 -6.36 -15.10
CA GLY A 39 22.66 -5.30 -15.20
C GLY A 39 24.00 -5.78 -15.75
N SER A 40 24.69 -4.93 -16.52
CA SER A 40 25.93 -5.26 -17.22
C SER A 40 27.20 -4.77 -16.51
N GLY A 41 27.09 -4.20 -15.31
CA GLY A 41 28.21 -3.59 -14.60
C GLY A 41 28.21 -3.89 -13.10
N MET A 42 29.39 -3.77 -12.47
CA MET A 42 29.61 -4.11 -11.04
C MET A 42 28.65 -3.41 -10.06
N TYR A 43 28.08 -2.26 -10.46
CA TYR A 43 27.16 -1.46 -9.66
C TYR A 43 25.81 -1.24 -10.34
N GLN A 44 25.59 -1.79 -11.54
CA GLN A 44 24.32 -1.70 -12.25
C GLN A 44 23.72 -3.09 -12.26
N HIS A 45 22.56 -3.23 -11.63
CA HIS A 45 22.03 -4.54 -11.25
C HIS A 45 20.86 -4.99 -12.10
N GLY A 46 20.18 -4.04 -12.71
CA GLY A 46 19.07 -4.33 -13.60
C GLY A 46 18.63 -3.11 -14.35
N MET A 47 17.92 -3.36 -15.44
CA MET A 47 17.30 -2.33 -16.24
C MET A 47 15.92 -2.80 -16.67
N GLN A 48 14.91 -1.98 -16.42
CA GLN A 48 13.57 -2.17 -16.95
C GLN A 48 13.33 -1.11 -18.02
N SER A 49 12.92 -1.53 -19.21
CA SER A 49 12.72 -0.62 -20.32
C SER A 49 11.35 -0.81 -20.94
N VAL A 50 10.76 0.28 -21.38
CA VAL A 50 9.47 0.30 -22.06
C VAL A 50 9.52 1.21 -23.28
N GLN A 51 8.99 0.73 -24.40
CA GLN A 51 8.79 1.54 -25.58
C GLN A 51 7.51 2.36 -25.44
N LEU A 52 7.68 3.68 -25.36
CA LEU A 52 6.57 4.64 -25.27
C LEU A 52 5.98 4.96 -26.66
N LYS A 53 6.79 4.88 -27.70
CA LYS A 53 6.37 5.14 -29.08
C LYS A 53 7.24 4.36 -30.07
N THR A 54 6.63 3.40 -30.75
CA THR A 54 7.27 2.49 -31.70
C THR A 54 7.10 2.91 -33.16
N VAL A 55 6.14 3.79 -33.45
CA VAL A 55 5.76 4.21 -34.81
C VAL A 55 5.92 5.71 -35.03
N GLY A 56 6.27 6.11 -36.25
CA GLY A 56 6.42 7.51 -36.68
C GLY A 56 7.87 7.97 -36.85
N ASN A 57 8.09 9.30 -36.85
CA ASN A 57 9.41 9.91 -37.11
C ASN A 57 10.34 9.94 -35.89
N THR A 58 9.86 9.47 -34.73
CA THR A 58 10.59 9.48 -33.47
C THR A 58 10.32 8.18 -32.73
N HIS A 59 11.36 7.50 -32.26
CA HIS A 59 11.29 6.42 -31.30
C HIS A 59 11.43 7.01 -29.90
N LYS A 60 10.56 6.62 -28.97
CA LYS A 60 10.65 7.04 -27.57
C LYS A 60 10.67 5.83 -26.66
N ALA A 61 11.61 5.80 -25.72
CA ALA A 61 11.70 4.77 -24.71
C ALA A 61 11.91 5.39 -23.33
N ALA A 62 11.40 4.73 -22.30
CA ALA A 62 11.74 5.00 -20.92
C ALA A 62 12.47 3.79 -20.36
N CYS A 63 13.49 4.04 -19.56
CA CYS A 63 14.44 3.07 -19.10
C CYS A 63 14.75 3.36 -17.64
N LEU A 64 14.33 2.49 -16.74
CA LEU A 64 14.63 2.57 -15.32
C LEU A 64 15.83 1.69 -15.04
N LYS A 65 16.93 2.30 -14.59
CA LYS A 65 18.17 1.62 -14.24
C LYS A 65 18.34 1.60 -12.74
N PHE A 66 18.75 0.46 -12.23
CA PHE A 66 18.97 0.22 -10.81
C PHE A 66 20.45 0.09 -10.52
N TYR A 67 20.91 0.83 -9.53
CA TYR A 67 22.31 0.89 -9.11
C TYR A 67 22.46 0.63 -7.62
N GLY A 68 23.58 0.05 -7.22
CA GLY A 68 23.92 -0.13 -5.80
C GLY A 68 25.08 -1.06 -5.57
N SER A 69 25.38 -1.36 -4.31
CA SER A 69 26.27 -2.47 -3.94
C SER A 69 25.55 -3.82 -3.89
N ASP A 70 24.22 -3.78 -3.78
CA ASP A 70 23.35 -4.96 -3.70
C ASP A 70 22.39 -4.99 -4.90
N PRO A 71 22.43 -6.05 -5.74
CA PRO A 71 21.51 -6.22 -6.85
C PRO A 71 20.05 -6.45 -6.46
N VAL A 72 19.81 -6.92 -5.24
CA VAL A 72 18.47 -7.16 -4.70
C VAL A 72 17.89 -5.85 -4.16
N THR A 73 18.71 -5.03 -3.51
CA THR A 73 18.33 -3.75 -2.92
C THR A 73 19.10 -2.58 -3.55
N PRO A 74 18.74 -2.16 -4.78
CA PRO A 74 19.44 -1.06 -5.43
C PRO A 74 19.25 0.24 -4.63
N THR A 75 20.35 0.84 -4.21
CA THR A 75 20.37 2.07 -3.42
C THR A 75 19.99 3.31 -4.22
N HIS A 76 20.03 3.22 -5.55
CA HIS A 76 19.80 4.34 -6.45
C HIS A 76 19.05 3.88 -7.70
N ALA A 77 18.05 4.65 -8.10
CA ALA A 77 17.28 4.42 -9.31
C ALA A 77 17.33 5.64 -10.22
N ARG A 78 17.53 5.39 -11.51
CA ARG A 78 17.57 6.44 -12.53
C ARG A 78 16.59 6.12 -13.64
N LEU A 79 15.58 6.97 -13.81
CA LEU A 79 14.70 6.93 -14.96
C LEU A 79 15.32 7.75 -16.07
N GLU A 80 15.65 7.11 -17.18
CA GLU A 80 16.13 7.72 -18.41
C GLU A 80 15.03 7.65 -19.47
N ILE A 81 14.66 8.79 -20.05
CA ILE A 81 13.78 8.81 -21.22
C ILE A 81 14.57 9.33 -22.42
N THR A 82 14.57 8.54 -23.48
CA THR A 82 15.28 8.85 -24.72
C THR A 82 14.32 9.01 -25.90
N GLN A 83 14.69 9.91 -26.81
CA GLN A 83 14.07 10.07 -28.12
C GLN A 83 15.13 9.94 -29.21
N HIS A 84 14.91 9.04 -30.17
CA HIS A 84 15.73 8.92 -31.37
C HIS A 84 14.91 9.33 -32.59
N ARG A 85 15.49 10.14 -33.47
CA ARG A 85 14.85 10.51 -34.73
C ARG A 85 15.02 9.39 -35.75
N LYS A 86 13.99 9.15 -36.57
CA LYS A 86 14.07 8.21 -37.68
C LYS A 86 15.00 8.76 -38.76
N VAL A 87 15.98 7.96 -39.17
CA VAL A 87 16.88 8.21 -40.30
C VAL A 87 16.51 7.32 -41.49
N LEU A 88 17.17 7.52 -42.62
CA LEU A 88 16.97 6.68 -43.80
C LEU A 88 17.40 5.25 -43.47
N GLY A 89 16.45 4.31 -43.40
CA GLY A 89 16.70 2.91 -43.05
C GLY A 89 16.25 2.48 -41.65
N GLY A 90 15.76 3.38 -40.79
CA GLY A 90 15.26 3.00 -39.46
C GLY A 90 15.57 4.03 -38.37
N PHE A 91 15.66 3.59 -37.13
CA PHE A 91 16.17 4.40 -36.03
C PHE A 91 17.64 4.09 -35.82
N ASP A 92 18.46 5.13 -35.72
CA ASP A 92 19.87 4.99 -35.35
C ASP A 92 19.99 5.08 -33.83
N PHE A 93 20.15 3.93 -33.19
CA PHE A 93 20.35 3.82 -31.74
C PHE A 93 21.83 3.94 -31.34
N ALA A 94 22.75 3.87 -32.31
CA ALA A 94 24.17 4.08 -32.07
C ALA A 94 24.52 5.59 -32.01
N ALA A 95 23.76 6.42 -32.71
CA ALA A 95 23.82 7.86 -32.56
C ALA A 95 23.24 8.34 -31.21
N PRO A 96 23.78 9.42 -30.62
CA PRO A 96 23.21 10.03 -29.42
C PRO A 96 21.73 10.38 -29.61
N PRO A 97 20.88 10.18 -28.58
CA PRO A 97 19.47 10.53 -28.66
C PRO A 97 19.30 12.04 -28.89
N GLU A 98 18.28 12.39 -29.69
CA GLU A 98 17.88 13.78 -29.94
C GLU A 98 17.39 14.47 -28.66
N LEU A 99 16.73 13.70 -27.79
CA LEU A 99 16.33 14.14 -26.46
C LEU A 99 16.66 13.04 -25.46
N LYS A 100 17.35 13.43 -24.39
CA LYS A 100 17.63 12.58 -23.24
C LYS A 100 17.40 13.39 -21.98
N PHE A 101 16.51 12.92 -21.13
CA PHE A 101 16.34 13.47 -19.79
C PHE A 101 16.41 12.33 -18.79
N TYR A 102 16.86 12.65 -17.59
CA TYR A 102 16.90 11.72 -16.49
C TYR A 102 16.21 12.32 -15.27
N LEU A 103 15.64 11.43 -14.46
CA LEU A 103 15.16 11.70 -13.12
C LEU A 103 15.81 10.68 -12.19
N GLU A 104 16.14 11.11 -10.99
CA GLU A 104 16.79 10.28 -9.99
C GLU A 104 15.93 10.23 -8.72
N ASP A 105 15.88 9.04 -8.10
CA ASP A 105 15.30 8.79 -6.78
C ASP A 105 13.99 9.57 -6.48
N ASP A 106 14.09 10.66 -5.71
CA ASP A 106 12.95 11.48 -5.28
C ASP A 106 12.19 12.12 -6.46
N GLU A 107 12.88 12.50 -7.52
CA GLU A 107 12.26 13.10 -8.71
C GLU A 107 11.36 12.09 -9.44
N ILE A 108 11.74 10.81 -9.41
CA ILE A 108 10.93 9.71 -9.94
C ILE A 108 9.67 9.56 -9.09
N ARG A 109 9.78 9.65 -7.75
CA ARG A 109 8.63 9.58 -6.83
C ARG A 109 7.64 10.71 -7.07
N VAL A 110 8.13 11.93 -7.28
CA VAL A 110 7.30 13.11 -7.59
C VAL A 110 6.58 12.94 -8.93
N LEU A 111 7.28 12.49 -9.97
CA LEU A 111 6.66 12.23 -11.28
C LEU A 111 5.58 11.14 -11.18
N LYS A 112 5.85 10.04 -10.48
CA LYS A 112 4.89 8.94 -10.27
C LYS A 112 3.62 9.46 -9.58
N SER A 113 3.78 10.28 -8.55
CA SER A 113 2.65 10.89 -7.82
C SER A 113 1.81 11.80 -8.72
N PHE A 114 2.46 12.58 -9.59
CA PHE A 114 1.76 13.44 -10.56
C PHE A 114 0.97 12.63 -11.60
N LEU A 115 1.60 11.60 -12.20
CA LEU A 115 0.95 10.78 -13.23
C LEU A 115 -0.22 9.97 -12.66
N ALA A 116 -0.08 9.43 -11.44
CA ALA A 116 -1.16 8.72 -10.74
C ALA A 116 -2.41 9.60 -10.52
N GLY A 117 -2.24 10.91 -10.36
CA GLY A 117 -3.35 11.87 -10.26
C GLY A 117 -3.93 12.35 -11.59
N GLN A 118 -3.30 12.04 -12.73
CA GLN A 118 -3.66 12.58 -14.06
C GLN A 118 -4.34 11.54 -14.96
N PHE A 119 -4.08 10.25 -14.77
CA PHE A 119 -4.77 9.17 -15.47
C PHE A 119 -5.86 8.61 -14.55
N LEU A 120 -7.08 9.15 -14.65
CA LEU A 120 -8.27 8.42 -14.23
C LEU A 120 -8.25 7.04 -14.90
N PRO A 121 -8.66 5.95 -14.21
CA PRO A 121 -8.47 4.60 -14.71
C PRO A 121 -9.16 4.47 -16.07
N ALA A 122 -8.38 4.29 -17.13
CA ALA A 122 -8.90 3.86 -18.41
C ALA A 122 -9.40 2.42 -18.24
N ASP A 123 -10.65 2.16 -18.61
CA ASP A 123 -11.33 0.88 -18.44
C ASP A 123 -10.49 -0.30 -18.97
N GLY A 124 -9.87 -1.04 -18.06
CA GLY A 124 -9.09 -2.22 -18.36
C GLY A 124 -8.48 -2.84 -17.10
N TYR A 125 -8.69 -4.15 -16.92
CA TYR A 125 -8.06 -4.92 -15.86
C TYR A 125 -6.75 -5.50 -16.38
N TYR A 126 -5.65 -5.26 -15.65
CA TYR A 126 -4.36 -5.87 -15.93
C TYR A 126 -4.15 -7.03 -14.95
N VAL A 127 -3.90 -8.22 -15.48
CA VAL A 127 -3.55 -9.41 -14.69
C VAL A 127 -2.10 -9.74 -14.97
N ARG A 128 -1.25 -9.67 -13.95
CA ARG A 128 0.13 -10.14 -14.02
C ARG A 128 0.14 -11.66 -13.95
N VAL A 129 0.92 -12.28 -14.82
CA VAL A 129 1.07 -13.73 -14.91
C VAL A 129 2.55 -14.06 -15.07
N ASP A 130 2.98 -15.13 -14.42
CA ASP A 130 4.40 -15.47 -14.31
C ASP A 130 4.91 -16.33 -15.48
N SER A 131 4.01 -16.72 -16.39
CA SER A 131 4.37 -17.47 -17.60
C SER A 131 3.51 -17.11 -18.81
N LYS A 132 4.09 -17.35 -19.99
CA LYS A 132 3.44 -17.11 -21.28
C LYS A 132 2.27 -18.07 -21.50
N GLU A 133 2.37 -19.28 -20.97
CA GLU A 133 1.33 -20.29 -21.00
C GLU A 133 0.12 -19.86 -20.15
N MET A 134 0.37 -19.30 -18.96
CA MET A 134 -0.70 -18.78 -18.10
C MET A 134 -1.35 -17.53 -18.71
N ALA A 135 -0.57 -16.65 -19.33
CA ALA A 135 -1.10 -15.54 -20.12
C ALA A 135 -2.08 -16.02 -21.21
N ALA A 136 -1.71 -17.11 -21.91
CA ALA A 136 -2.52 -17.67 -22.97
C ALA A 136 -3.82 -18.32 -22.46
N GLU A 137 -3.82 -18.90 -21.26
CA GLU A 137 -5.04 -19.44 -20.64
C GLU A 137 -5.94 -18.35 -20.07
N VAL A 138 -5.37 -17.35 -19.39
CA VAL A 138 -6.12 -16.20 -18.84
C VAL A 138 -6.74 -15.37 -19.97
N ALA A 139 -6.04 -15.21 -21.10
CA ALA A 139 -6.56 -14.51 -22.28
C ALA A 139 -7.73 -15.22 -22.98
N LYS A 140 -7.96 -16.52 -22.73
CA LYS A 140 -9.13 -17.25 -23.25
C LYS A 140 -10.39 -17.02 -22.42
N LEU A 141 -10.25 -16.46 -21.22
CA LEU A 141 -11.37 -16.14 -20.34
C LEU A 141 -11.80 -14.69 -20.62
N SER A 142 -13.08 -14.48 -20.95
CA SER A 142 -13.60 -13.12 -21.07
C SER A 142 -13.65 -12.44 -19.70
N ALA A 143 -13.50 -11.11 -19.66
CA ALA A 143 -13.58 -10.31 -18.42
C ALA A 143 -14.87 -10.58 -17.63
N ASP A 144 -15.98 -10.81 -18.34
CA ASP A 144 -17.29 -11.13 -17.76
C ASP A 144 -17.33 -12.49 -17.05
N ASN A 145 -16.44 -13.43 -17.42
CA ASN A 145 -16.42 -14.79 -16.88
C ASN A 145 -15.36 -14.98 -15.79
N LEU A 146 -14.37 -14.09 -15.65
CA LEU A 146 -13.31 -14.27 -14.64
C LEU A 146 -13.86 -14.07 -13.21
N GLY A 147 -14.70 -13.05 -13.03
CA GLY A 147 -15.37 -12.77 -11.75
C GLY A 147 -16.32 -13.89 -11.32
N ASP A 148 -17.16 -14.38 -12.25
CA ASP A 148 -18.10 -15.48 -11.99
C ASP A 148 -17.40 -16.82 -11.76
N VAL A 149 -16.30 -17.10 -12.49
CA VAL A 149 -15.49 -18.31 -12.29
C VAL A 149 -14.79 -18.26 -10.93
N LEU A 150 -14.17 -17.14 -10.56
CA LEU A 150 -13.50 -16.99 -9.26
C LEU A 150 -14.48 -16.98 -8.08
N ALA A 151 -15.66 -16.37 -8.23
CA ALA A 151 -16.75 -16.42 -7.25
C ALA A 151 -17.32 -17.84 -7.08
N ALA A 152 -17.51 -18.57 -8.18
CA ALA A 152 -17.95 -19.97 -8.16
C ALA A 152 -16.88 -20.95 -7.62
N ILE A 153 -15.60 -20.54 -7.64
CA ILE A 153 -14.46 -21.31 -7.10
C ILE A 153 -14.30 -21.11 -5.57
N SER A 154 -14.70 -19.94 -5.03
CA SER A 154 -14.61 -19.60 -3.60
C SER A 154 -15.36 -20.58 -2.68
N ASP A 155 -16.39 -21.27 -3.20
CA ASP A 155 -17.24 -22.21 -2.46
C ASP A 155 -16.72 -23.66 -2.42
N LYS A 156 -15.56 -23.95 -3.04
CA LYS A 156 -15.04 -25.33 -3.15
C LYS A 156 -13.72 -25.52 -2.43
N THR A 157 -13.82 -26.06 -1.21
CA THR A 157 -12.70 -26.43 -0.31
C THR A 157 -11.58 -27.23 -1.00
N HIS A 158 -11.91 -28.13 -1.92
CA HIS A 158 -10.93 -28.97 -2.61
C HIS A 158 -10.06 -28.25 -3.65
N LEU A 159 -10.46 -27.05 -4.09
CA LEU A 159 -9.68 -26.26 -5.04
C LEU A 159 -8.68 -25.34 -4.30
N VAL A 160 -9.03 -24.91 -3.08
CA VAL A 160 -8.08 -24.26 -2.15
C VAL A 160 -6.91 -25.20 -1.84
N GLU A 161 -7.19 -26.49 -1.60
CA GLU A 161 -6.16 -27.52 -1.40
C GLU A 161 -5.28 -27.73 -2.65
N ALA A 162 -5.89 -27.72 -3.85
CA ALA A 162 -5.17 -27.88 -5.12
C ALA A 162 -4.31 -26.65 -5.49
N ILE A 163 -4.72 -25.46 -5.07
CA ILE A 163 -4.00 -24.20 -5.26
C ILE A 163 -2.89 -24.06 -4.20
N GLN A 164 -3.10 -24.51 -2.97
CA GLN A 164 -2.03 -24.62 -1.97
C GLN A 164 -0.93 -25.55 -2.46
N ALA A 165 -1.28 -26.63 -3.16
CA ALA A 165 -0.31 -27.52 -3.79
C ALA A 165 0.46 -26.88 -4.98
N SER A 166 -0.02 -25.76 -5.54
CA SER A 166 0.62 -25.07 -6.67
C SER A 166 1.51 -23.89 -6.28
N GLY A 167 1.59 -23.52 -4.99
CA GLY A 167 2.44 -22.42 -4.52
C GLY A 167 1.91 -21.00 -4.77
N HIS A 168 0.66 -20.86 -5.23
CA HIS A 168 0.05 -19.55 -5.56
C HIS A 168 -1.20 -19.24 -4.71
N ALA A 169 -1.38 -19.94 -3.58
CA ALA A 169 -2.55 -19.82 -2.72
C ALA A 169 -2.70 -18.45 -2.07
N ASP A 170 -1.60 -17.78 -1.73
CA ASP A 170 -1.66 -16.53 -0.99
C ASP A 170 -2.22 -15.40 -1.87
N PHE A 171 -1.84 -15.35 -3.15
CA PHE A 171 -2.37 -14.36 -4.09
C PHE A 171 -3.90 -14.50 -4.27
N LEU A 172 -4.37 -15.73 -4.44
CA LEU A 172 -5.81 -15.99 -4.60
C LEU A 172 -6.57 -15.77 -3.29
N ALA A 173 -5.97 -16.11 -2.14
CA ALA A 173 -6.54 -15.83 -0.83
C ALA A 173 -6.66 -14.31 -0.59
N ASP A 174 -5.65 -13.53 -0.96
CA ASP A 174 -5.64 -12.08 -0.84
C ASP A 174 -6.67 -11.44 -1.78
N TYR A 175 -6.73 -11.88 -3.04
CA TYR A 175 -7.74 -11.41 -3.99
C TYR A 175 -9.16 -11.69 -3.49
N VAL A 176 -9.46 -12.94 -3.09
CA VAL A 176 -10.77 -13.32 -2.55
C VAL A 176 -11.10 -12.54 -1.28
N THR A 177 -10.10 -12.30 -0.41
CA THR A 177 -10.28 -11.51 0.81
C THR A 177 -10.58 -10.06 0.48
N ASN A 178 -9.87 -9.46 -0.48
CA ASN A 178 -10.08 -8.09 -0.91
C ASN A 178 -11.43 -7.90 -1.62
N GLU A 179 -11.87 -8.86 -2.43
CA GLU A 179 -13.22 -8.83 -3.02
C GLU A 179 -14.32 -8.91 -1.96
N LYS A 180 -14.17 -9.78 -0.96
CA LYS A 180 -15.09 -9.81 0.20
C LYS A 180 -15.11 -8.47 0.93
N LYS A 181 -13.95 -7.84 1.14
CA LYS A 181 -13.86 -6.50 1.75
C LYS A 181 -14.57 -5.44 0.91
N ARG A 182 -14.46 -5.46 -0.42
CA ARG A 182 -15.17 -4.55 -1.34
C ARG A 182 -16.69 -4.71 -1.22
N VAL A 183 -17.19 -5.95 -1.15
CA VAL A 183 -18.63 -6.22 -0.92
C VAL A 183 -19.11 -5.64 0.41
N GLU A 184 -18.33 -5.82 1.48
CA GLU A 184 -18.68 -5.28 2.80
C GLU A 184 -18.66 -3.74 2.84
N ILE A 185 -17.75 -3.09 2.12
CA ILE A 185 -17.81 -1.62 1.91
C ILE A 185 -19.12 -1.25 1.21
N GLY A 186 -19.51 -1.98 0.16
CA GLY A 186 -20.77 -1.75 -0.55
C GLY A 186 -22.01 -1.87 0.34
N HIS A 187 -22.01 -2.80 1.31
CA HIS A 187 -23.07 -2.88 2.32
C HIS A 187 -23.13 -1.62 3.21
N LEU A 188 -21.97 -1.12 3.65
CA LEU A 188 -21.90 0.12 4.44
C LEU A 188 -22.41 1.31 3.63
N GLU A 189 -21.96 1.47 2.38
CA GLU A 189 -22.40 2.56 1.50
C GLU A 189 -23.91 2.51 1.26
N THR A 190 -24.46 1.33 1.00
CA THR A 190 -25.91 1.16 0.84
C THR A 190 -26.66 1.62 2.09
N ALA A 191 -26.18 1.24 3.29
CA ALA A 191 -26.79 1.66 4.54
C ALA A 191 -26.65 3.17 4.81
N VAL A 192 -25.55 3.80 4.38
CA VAL A 192 -25.33 5.25 4.51
C VAL A 192 -26.36 6.05 3.71
N TRP A 193 -26.76 5.54 2.55
CA TRP A 193 -27.76 6.18 1.68
C TRP A 193 -29.20 5.91 2.06
N ASP A 194 -29.45 4.91 2.92
CA ASP A 194 -30.78 4.63 3.45
C ASP A 194 -31.14 5.60 4.60
N PRO A 195 -32.09 6.53 4.42
CA PRO A 195 -32.45 7.48 5.47
C PRO A 195 -33.09 6.83 6.71
N ASP A 196 -33.63 5.61 6.55
CA ASP A 196 -34.24 4.83 7.63
C ASP A 196 -33.23 3.93 8.35
N ALA A 197 -31.98 3.87 7.87
CA ALA A 197 -30.92 3.11 8.53
C ALA A 197 -30.70 3.60 9.96
N SER A 198 -30.90 2.69 10.91
CA SER A 198 -30.62 2.94 12.32
C SER A 198 -29.15 2.69 12.66
N GLU A 199 -28.68 3.25 13.79
CA GLU A 199 -27.34 3.01 14.33
C GLU A 199 -27.01 1.51 14.46
N SER A 200 -28.01 0.67 14.77
CA SER A 200 -27.87 -0.79 14.85
C SER A 200 -27.49 -1.46 13.53
N VAL A 201 -27.84 -0.88 12.38
CA VAL A 201 -27.44 -1.37 11.05
C VAL A 201 -25.95 -1.16 10.88
N PHE A 202 -25.47 0.07 11.11
CA PHE A 202 -24.04 0.40 11.05
C PHE A 202 -23.23 -0.43 12.05
N GLN A 203 -23.73 -0.56 13.29
CA GLN A 203 -23.09 -1.37 14.32
C GLN A 203 -22.85 -2.81 13.86
N ARG A 204 -23.85 -3.44 13.24
CA ARG A 204 -23.76 -4.83 12.76
C ARG A 204 -22.73 -5.00 11.65
N ILE A 205 -22.66 -4.04 10.72
CA ILE A 205 -21.71 -4.05 9.62
C ILE A 205 -20.29 -3.85 10.17
N LEU A 206 -20.10 -2.82 10.99
CA LEU A 206 -18.79 -2.38 11.48
C LEU A 206 -18.18 -3.30 12.54
N GLN A 207 -18.99 -3.96 13.38
CA GLN A 207 -18.51 -4.99 14.30
C GLN A 207 -17.90 -6.20 13.59
N ARG A 208 -18.43 -6.55 12.41
CA ARG A 208 -17.93 -7.69 11.62
C ARG A 208 -16.73 -7.31 10.76
N ASN A 209 -16.50 -6.02 10.57
CA ASN A 209 -15.50 -5.47 9.67
C ASN A 209 -14.62 -4.40 10.37
N PRO A 210 -13.92 -4.75 11.47
CA PRO A 210 -13.10 -3.78 12.22
C PRO A 210 -11.96 -3.18 11.40
N TRP A 211 -11.51 -3.89 10.37
CA TRP A 211 -10.49 -3.44 9.42
C TRP A 211 -10.88 -2.13 8.69
N MET A 212 -12.17 -1.80 8.60
CA MET A 212 -12.63 -0.55 7.97
C MET A 212 -12.13 0.70 8.70
N PHE A 213 -11.78 0.58 9.99
CA PHE A 213 -11.17 1.67 10.75
C PHE A 213 -9.65 1.75 10.59
N GLY A 214 -9.02 0.75 9.95
CA GLY A 214 -7.57 0.66 9.73
C GLY A 214 -6.96 -0.65 10.24
N GLY A 215 -5.72 -0.94 9.83
CA GLY A 215 -5.02 -2.19 10.16
C GLY A 215 -4.59 -2.36 11.62
N GLN A 216 -4.71 -1.31 12.44
CA GLN A 216 -4.33 -1.34 13.85
C GLN A 216 -5.30 -2.11 14.74
N TYR A 217 -6.52 -2.40 14.27
CA TYR A 217 -7.54 -3.10 15.03
C TYR A 217 -7.55 -4.59 14.68
N VAL A 218 -7.32 -5.43 15.69
CA VAL A 218 -7.11 -6.87 15.51
C VAL A 218 -8.32 -7.71 15.93
N ALA A 219 -9.21 -7.15 16.76
CA ALA A 219 -10.39 -7.85 17.24
C ALA A 219 -11.49 -6.87 17.71
N THR A 220 -12.66 -7.42 18.03
CA THR A 220 -13.72 -6.72 18.77
C THR A 220 -13.62 -7.02 20.26
N GLY A 221 -13.94 -6.03 21.09
CA GLY A 221 -13.93 -6.12 22.54
C GLY A 221 -15.30 -6.43 23.16
N GLN A 222 -15.34 -6.46 24.48
CA GLN A 222 -16.60 -6.63 25.22
C GLN A 222 -17.40 -5.33 25.24
N ARG A 223 -18.70 -5.41 24.91
CA ARG A 223 -19.61 -4.25 24.82
C ARG A 223 -20.06 -3.69 26.17
N SER A 224 -20.04 -4.51 27.21
CA SER A 224 -20.48 -4.15 28.56
C SER A 224 -19.29 -4.30 29.49
N LEU A 225 -18.47 -3.25 29.61
CA LEU A 225 -17.38 -3.19 30.58
C LEU A 225 -17.80 -2.50 31.86
N VAL A 226 -18.70 -1.53 31.79
CA VAL A 226 -19.29 -0.82 32.94
C VAL A 226 -20.75 -1.27 33.09
N LEU A 227 -21.21 -1.42 34.34
CA LEU A 227 -22.57 -1.85 34.61
C LEU A 227 -23.58 -0.81 34.09
N GLY A 228 -24.49 -1.23 33.22
CA GLY A 228 -25.54 -0.38 32.67
C GLY A 228 -25.14 0.41 31.42
N GLU A 229 -23.90 0.28 30.96
CA GLU A 229 -23.44 0.89 29.70
C GLU A 229 -23.23 -0.19 28.62
N GLN A 230 -23.59 0.15 27.38
CA GLN A 230 -23.37 -0.70 26.23
C GLN A 230 -22.71 0.10 25.11
N PHE A 231 -21.46 -0.23 24.81
CA PHE A 231 -20.72 0.42 23.72
C PHE A 231 -21.15 -0.12 22.36
N ASP A 232 -21.17 0.73 21.34
CA ASP A 232 -21.57 0.33 19.98
C ASP A 232 -20.57 -0.64 19.38
N VAL A 233 -19.34 -0.22 19.10
CA VAL A 233 -18.30 -1.09 18.54
C VAL A 233 -17.00 -0.94 19.33
N PRO A 234 -16.80 -1.75 20.39
CA PRO A 234 -15.50 -1.84 21.04
C PRO A 234 -14.51 -2.59 20.14
N LEU A 235 -13.35 -1.99 19.88
CA LEU A 235 -12.25 -2.56 19.10
C LEU A 235 -11.02 -2.75 19.98
N ILE A 236 -10.26 -3.81 19.71
CA ILE A 236 -8.98 -4.08 20.36
C ILE A 236 -7.87 -3.74 19.37
N THR A 237 -6.94 -2.89 19.78
CA THR A 237 -5.76 -2.53 18.99
C THR A 237 -4.65 -3.57 19.14
N ALA A 238 -3.68 -3.57 18.23
CA ALA A 238 -2.56 -4.52 18.24
C ALA A 238 -1.73 -4.49 19.54
N ASP A 239 -1.69 -3.36 20.25
CA ASP A 239 -1.03 -3.22 21.55
C ASP A 239 -1.91 -3.69 22.74
N GLY A 240 -3.08 -4.26 22.46
CA GLY A 240 -4.05 -4.74 23.46
C GLY A 240 -4.89 -3.64 24.12
N SER A 241 -4.77 -2.38 23.68
CA SER A 241 -5.63 -1.30 24.17
C SER A 241 -7.05 -1.43 23.61
N LEU A 242 -8.02 -0.86 24.33
CA LEU A 242 -9.40 -0.78 23.86
C LEU A 242 -9.64 0.57 23.17
N HIS A 243 -10.30 0.55 22.02
CA HIS A 243 -10.76 1.71 21.28
C HIS A 243 -12.28 1.63 21.11
N LEU A 244 -13.01 2.64 21.58
CA LEU A 244 -14.47 2.66 21.45
C LEU A 244 -14.88 3.35 20.15
N ILE A 245 -15.78 2.75 19.38
CA ILE A 245 -16.47 3.48 18.33
C ILE A 245 -17.89 3.77 18.82
N GLU A 246 -18.25 5.05 18.81
CA GLU A 246 -19.60 5.55 19.01
C GLU A 246 -20.21 5.86 17.65
N LEU A 247 -21.38 5.29 17.36
CA LEU A 247 -22.04 5.44 16.07
C LEU A 247 -23.25 6.35 16.19
N LYS A 248 -23.41 7.23 15.20
CA LYS A 248 -24.62 8.02 15.01
C LYS A 248 -25.13 7.84 13.59
N LYS A 249 -26.36 8.29 13.32
CA LYS A 249 -26.92 8.18 11.97
C LYS A 249 -26.07 8.90 10.92
N ALA A 250 -26.01 8.34 9.71
CA ALA A 250 -25.43 9.01 8.55
C ALA A 250 -26.21 10.30 8.17
N THR A 251 -27.51 10.34 8.44
CA THR A 251 -28.38 11.52 8.23
C THR A 251 -28.35 12.51 9.39
N ALA A 252 -27.41 12.39 10.34
CA ALA A 252 -27.29 13.34 11.44
C ALA A 252 -26.77 14.69 10.93
N THR A 253 -27.68 15.66 10.80
CA THR A 253 -27.37 17.03 10.37
C THR A 253 -27.91 18.06 11.39
N PRO A 254 -27.34 19.28 11.44
CA PRO A 254 -26.15 19.71 10.69
C PRO A 254 -24.87 19.12 11.29
N ILE A 255 -23.89 18.76 10.45
CA ILE A 255 -22.55 18.32 10.90
C ILE A 255 -21.78 19.54 11.42
N VAL A 256 -21.92 20.67 10.74
CA VAL A 256 -21.34 21.96 11.11
C VAL A 256 -22.38 23.07 10.98
N ARG A 257 -22.24 24.12 11.77
CA ARG A 257 -23.13 25.27 11.77
C ARG A 257 -22.34 26.57 11.82
N LYS A 258 -22.90 27.62 11.22
CA LYS A 258 -22.31 28.96 11.25
C LYS A 258 -22.76 29.71 12.51
N VAL A 259 -21.82 30.33 13.20
CA VAL A 259 -22.09 31.21 14.35
C VAL A 259 -21.32 32.51 14.15
N GLY A 260 -22.04 33.58 13.81
CA GLY A 260 -21.42 34.82 13.37
C GLY A 260 -20.59 34.60 12.10
N THR A 261 -19.27 34.84 12.19
CA THR A 261 -18.32 34.66 11.09
C THR A 261 -17.61 33.31 11.09
N HIS A 262 -17.76 32.50 12.15
CA HIS A 262 -17.01 31.26 12.33
C HIS A 262 -17.89 30.03 12.14
N TRP A 263 -17.27 28.94 11.67
CA TRP A 263 -17.89 27.63 11.62
C TRP A 263 -17.57 26.86 12.91
N MET A 264 -18.57 26.13 13.39
CA MET A 264 -18.48 25.28 14.58
C MET A 264 -19.13 23.94 14.28
N VAL A 265 -18.81 22.91 15.06
CA VAL A 265 -19.55 21.65 14.99
C VAL A 265 -21.04 21.85 15.33
N GLY A 266 -21.88 21.06 14.68
CA GLY A 266 -23.31 21.03 14.91
C GLY A 266 -23.68 20.42 16.26
N GLY A 267 -24.94 20.60 16.65
CA GLY A 267 -25.50 20.01 17.88
C GLY A 267 -25.30 18.50 17.96
N PRO A 268 -25.68 17.72 16.92
CA PRO A 268 -25.54 16.26 16.93
C PRO A 268 -24.10 15.79 17.18
N VAL A 269 -23.12 16.45 16.55
CA VAL A 269 -21.70 16.13 16.73
C VAL A 269 -21.26 16.42 18.17
N HIS A 270 -21.62 17.57 18.70
CA HIS A 270 -21.26 17.95 20.07
C HIS A 270 -21.89 17.02 21.12
N GLU A 271 -23.16 16.64 20.93
CA GLU A 271 -23.87 15.70 21.80
C GLU A 271 -23.23 14.32 21.77
N ALA A 272 -22.90 13.79 20.58
CA ALA A 272 -22.24 12.50 20.44
C ALA A 272 -20.86 12.47 21.10
N VAL A 273 -20.09 13.54 20.97
CA VAL A 273 -18.79 13.68 21.65
C VAL A 273 -18.98 13.74 23.17
N SER A 274 -19.95 14.51 23.66
CA SER A 274 -20.25 14.61 25.09
C SER A 274 -20.69 13.26 25.67
N GLN A 275 -21.48 12.49 24.92
CA GLN A 275 -21.84 11.12 25.28
C GLN A 275 -20.60 10.22 25.40
N THR A 276 -19.71 10.25 24.41
CA THR A 276 -18.45 9.50 24.43
C THR A 276 -17.53 9.91 25.58
N GLN A 277 -17.48 11.20 25.92
CA GLN A 277 -16.72 11.69 27.09
C GLN A 277 -17.24 11.07 28.39
N ASN A 278 -18.56 10.96 28.55
CA ASN A 278 -19.16 10.34 29.72
C ASN A 278 -18.77 8.85 29.81
N TYR A 279 -18.78 8.11 28.70
CA TYR A 279 -18.31 6.72 28.68
C TYR A 279 -16.85 6.58 29.08
N LEU A 280 -15.96 7.42 28.54
CA LEU A 280 -14.55 7.39 28.93
C LEU A 280 -14.38 7.74 30.42
N CYS A 281 -15.18 8.66 30.96
CA CYS A 281 -15.18 8.97 32.38
C CYS A 281 -15.62 7.78 33.24
N SER A 282 -16.75 7.15 32.90
CA SER A 282 -17.24 5.95 33.60
C SER A 282 -16.21 4.83 33.62
N LEU A 283 -15.51 4.61 32.50
CA LEU A 283 -14.43 3.64 32.38
C LEU A 283 -13.23 3.98 33.28
N ASP A 284 -12.86 5.27 33.36
CA ASP A 284 -11.76 5.73 34.21
C ASP A 284 -12.11 5.62 35.71
N GLU A 285 -13.37 5.87 36.07
CA GLU A 285 -13.86 5.75 37.45
C GLU A 285 -13.90 4.28 37.92
N ASP A 286 -14.28 3.35 37.03
CA ASP A 286 -14.33 1.91 37.32
C ASP A 286 -13.01 1.16 36.96
N ARG A 287 -11.92 1.92 36.85
CA ARG A 287 -10.63 1.44 36.34
C ARG A 287 -10.11 0.18 37.04
N HIS A 288 -10.17 0.16 38.37
CA HIS A 288 -9.58 -0.93 39.15
C HIS A 288 -10.27 -2.26 38.85
N ARG A 289 -11.60 -2.24 38.74
CA ARG A 289 -12.39 -3.42 38.41
C ARG A 289 -12.17 -3.83 36.96
N ILE A 290 -12.24 -2.89 36.03
CA ILE A 290 -12.05 -3.19 34.60
C ILE A 290 -10.67 -3.82 34.35
N LYS A 291 -9.63 -3.30 35.00
CA LYS A 291 -8.28 -3.86 34.91
C LYS A 291 -8.17 -5.25 35.52
N ALA A 292 -8.83 -5.50 36.66
CA ALA A 292 -8.82 -6.80 37.31
C ALA A 292 -9.60 -7.87 36.53
N ASP A 293 -10.78 -7.50 36.01
CA ASP A 293 -11.72 -8.42 35.36
C ASP A 293 -11.35 -8.69 33.90
N PHE A 294 -10.84 -7.67 33.19
CA PHE A 294 -10.64 -7.72 31.73
C PHE A 294 -9.21 -7.48 31.29
N GLY A 295 -8.28 -7.12 32.19
CA GLY A 295 -6.89 -6.83 31.84
C GLY A 295 -6.69 -5.54 31.02
N ILE A 296 -7.74 -4.75 30.84
CA ILE A 296 -7.72 -3.50 30.06
C ILE A 296 -7.28 -2.35 30.97
N GLU A 297 -6.53 -1.37 30.44
CA GLU A 297 -6.17 -0.14 31.16
C GLU A 297 -7.00 1.05 30.63
N PRO A 298 -8.15 1.40 31.28
CA PRO A 298 -9.06 2.46 30.85
C PRO A 298 -8.43 3.79 30.48
N ARG A 299 -7.33 4.18 31.14
CA ARG A 299 -6.65 5.46 30.85
C ARG A 299 -5.98 5.52 29.48
N ARG A 300 -5.74 4.38 28.84
CA ARG A 300 -5.18 4.29 27.47
C ARG A 300 -6.26 4.25 26.39
N LEU A 301 -7.54 4.25 26.77
CA LEU A 301 -8.63 4.13 25.81
C LEU A 301 -8.77 5.40 25.00
N HIS A 302 -8.97 5.18 23.70
CA HIS A 302 -9.36 6.20 22.75
C HIS A 302 -10.77 5.88 22.24
N ALA A 303 -11.41 6.87 21.64
CA ALA A 303 -12.69 6.69 21.00
C ALA A 303 -12.77 7.41 19.66
N THR A 304 -13.56 6.86 18.75
CA THR A 304 -13.94 7.52 17.50
C THR A 304 -15.46 7.65 17.46
N VAL A 305 -15.94 8.86 17.21
CA VAL A 305 -17.33 9.12 16.87
C VAL A 305 -17.46 9.10 15.35
N VAL A 306 -18.31 8.22 14.83
CA VAL A 306 -18.68 8.21 13.41
C VAL A 306 -20.08 8.79 13.29
N ILE A 307 -20.20 9.93 12.62
CA ILE A 307 -21.46 10.68 12.55
C ILE A 307 -21.59 11.44 11.25
N GLY A 308 -22.78 11.39 10.66
CA GLY A 308 -23.10 12.19 9.49
C GLY A 308 -22.40 11.72 8.21
N HIS A 309 -22.93 12.14 7.09
CA HIS A 309 -22.31 12.04 5.77
C HIS A 309 -22.43 13.41 5.10
N PHE A 310 -21.36 13.86 4.44
CA PHE A 310 -21.34 15.19 3.82
C PHE A 310 -22.54 15.44 2.89
N ASP A 311 -22.87 14.48 2.04
CA ASP A 311 -23.96 14.62 1.07
C ASP A 311 -25.37 14.67 1.69
N HIS A 312 -25.53 14.35 2.98
CA HIS A 312 -26.79 14.54 3.70
C HIS A 312 -26.93 15.96 4.26
N GLU A 313 -25.88 16.78 4.23
CA GLU A 313 -25.91 18.15 4.73
C GLU A 313 -26.87 19.02 3.91
N THR A 314 -27.93 19.49 4.55
CA THR A 314 -28.96 20.35 3.93
C THR A 314 -28.46 21.76 3.60
N SER A 315 -27.37 22.19 4.24
CA SER A 315 -26.80 23.52 4.05
C SER A 315 -25.82 23.49 2.87
N ALA A 316 -25.88 24.49 1.96
CA ALA A 316 -24.93 24.63 0.85
C ALA A 316 -23.54 25.08 1.34
N ILE A 317 -22.85 24.19 2.04
CA ILE A 317 -21.54 24.40 2.66
C ILE A 317 -20.50 23.62 1.84
N PRO A 318 -19.34 24.23 1.49
CA PRO A 318 -18.26 23.50 0.84
C PRO A 318 -17.75 22.36 1.72
N MET A 319 -17.46 21.21 1.11
CA MET A 319 -16.94 20.01 1.78
C MET A 319 -15.69 20.32 2.61
N GLU A 320 -14.79 21.13 2.07
CA GLU A 320 -13.54 21.53 2.72
C GLU A 320 -13.81 22.30 4.02
N THR A 321 -14.90 23.07 4.07
CA THR A 321 -15.28 23.80 5.29
C THR A 321 -15.76 22.85 6.38
N VAL A 322 -16.53 21.82 6.01
CA VAL A 322 -17.00 20.79 6.96
C VAL A 322 -15.80 20.06 7.55
N TYR A 323 -14.91 19.55 6.70
CA TYR A 323 -13.74 18.79 7.14
C TYR A 323 -12.73 19.64 7.90
N GLU A 324 -12.47 20.88 7.50
CA GLU A 324 -11.59 21.77 8.25
C GLU A 324 -12.15 22.08 9.63
N THR A 325 -13.47 22.29 9.75
CA THR A 325 -14.12 22.50 11.04
C THR A 325 -13.99 21.28 11.94
N LEU A 326 -14.21 20.06 11.41
CA LEU A 326 -14.03 18.82 12.16
C LEU A 326 -12.56 18.60 12.54
N ARG A 327 -11.61 18.93 11.65
CA ARG A 327 -10.16 18.84 11.93
C ARG A 327 -9.75 19.79 13.06
N ILE A 328 -10.20 21.05 13.03
CA ILE A 328 -9.97 22.00 14.13
C ILE A 328 -10.58 21.46 15.41
N TYR A 329 -11.80 20.92 15.35
CA TYR A 329 -12.47 20.34 16.51
C TYR A 329 -11.68 19.17 17.12
N ASN A 330 -11.20 18.24 16.29
CA ASN A 330 -10.36 17.12 16.70
C ASN A 330 -9.01 17.56 17.27
N SER A 331 -8.43 18.67 16.79
CA SER A 331 -7.10 19.13 17.22
C SER A 331 -6.99 19.47 18.72
N HIS A 332 -8.13 19.70 19.38
CA HIS A 332 -8.19 19.99 20.82
C HIS A 332 -8.64 18.80 21.67
N MET A 333 -8.99 17.67 21.04
CA MET A 333 -9.43 16.45 21.72
C MET A 333 -8.27 15.48 21.86
N THR A 334 -8.05 14.98 23.08
CA THR A 334 -6.89 14.10 23.36
C THR A 334 -7.20 12.62 23.20
N ARG A 335 -8.44 12.20 23.43
CA ARG A 335 -8.87 10.78 23.42
C ARG A 335 -10.06 10.49 22.52
N ILE A 336 -10.63 11.50 21.86
CA ILE A 336 -11.81 11.37 21.02
C ILE A 336 -11.51 11.97 19.64
N THR A 337 -11.79 11.21 18.60
CA THR A 337 -11.73 11.67 17.21
C THR A 337 -13.14 11.63 16.62
N VAL A 338 -13.53 12.66 15.88
CA VAL A 338 -14.78 12.68 15.10
C VAL A 338 -14.46 12.47 13.63
N MET A 339 -15.22 11.61 12.97
CA MET A 339 -15.18 11.44 11.52
C MET A 339 -16.57 11.20 10.93
N THR A 340 -16.72 11.46 9.64
CA THR A 340 -17.96 11.20 8.89
C THR A 340 -17.94 9.82 8.24
N TYR A 341 -19.12 9.33 7.81
CA TYR A 341 -19.23 8.06 7.10
C TYR A 341 -18.51 8.06 5.75
N ASP A 342 -18.50 9.19 5.03
CA ASP A 342 -17.73 9.34 3.78
C ASP A 342 -16.23 9.15 4.05
N GLN A 343 -15.68 9.79 5.10
CA GLN A 343 -14.29 9.59 5.50
C GLN A 343 -14.00 8.12 5.87
N LEU A 344 -14.93 7.44 6.56
CA LEU A 344 -14.78 6.03 6.92
C LEU A 344 -14.74 5.12 5.69
N VAL A 345 -15.67 5.32 4.75
CA VAL A 345 -15.73 4.58 3.49
C VAL A 345 -14.46 4.82 2.67
N THR A 346 -14.01 6.07 2.55
CA THR A 346 -12.76 6.40 1.85
C THR A 346 -11.56 5.73 2.50
N ASN A 347 -11.45 5.75 3.83
CA ASN A 347 -10.35 5.09 4.54
C ASN A 347 -10.37 3.56 4.34
N ALA A 348 -11.55 2.94 4.38
CA ALA A 348 -11.70 1.51 4.13
C ALA A 348 -11.30 1.12 2.70
N ARG A 349 -11.70 1.91 1.70
CA ARG A 349 -11.28 1.71 0.29
C ARG A 349 -9.76 1.80 0.15
N ASN A 350 -9.17 2.87 0.69
CA ASN A 350 -7.72 3.05 0.67
C ASN A 350 -7.00 1.87 1.33
N ALA A 351 -7.53 1.30 2.43
CA ALA A 351 -6.92 0.15 3.08
C ALA A 351 -6.93 -1.11 2.20
N VAL A 352 -8.01 -1.35 1.43
CA VAL A 352 -8.08 -2.47 0.47
C VAL A 352 -7.09 -2.26 -0.67
N ASP A 353 -7.01 -1.04 -1.19
CA ASP A 353 -6.13 -0.74 -2.32
C ASP A 353 -4.64 -0.79 -1.90
N ILE A 354 -4.28 -0.31 -0.70
CA ILE A 354 -2.92 -0.42 -0.15
C ILE A 354 -2.53 -1.88 0.11
N LEU A 355 -3.42 -2.69 0.70
CA LEU A 355 -3.14 -4.12 0.95
C LEU A 355 -3.00 -4.92 -0.35
N GLY A 356 -3.67 -4.49 -1.43
CA GLY A 356 -3.43 -5.04 -2.77
C GLY A 356 -2.02 -4.79 -3.30
N HIS A 357 -1.30 -3.79 -2.78
CA HIS A 357 0.08 -3.48 -3.17
C HIS A 357 1.14 -4.11 -2.25
N VAL A 358 0.86 -4.29 -0.95
CA VAL A 358 1.84 -4.84 0.04
C VAL A 358 2.04 -6.36 -0.12
N ALA A 359 1.03 -7.11 -0.56
CA ALA A 359 1.16 -8.55 -0.83
C ALA A 359 2.16 -8.88 -1.96
N GLU A 360 2.54 -7.89 -2.78
CA GLU A 360 3.57 -8.04 -3.81
C GLU A 360 5.00 -7.82 -3.27
N GLU A 361 5.18 -7.18 -2.10
CA GLU A 361 6.49 -6.82 -1.53
C GLU A 361 7.02 -7.84 -0.49
N GLN A 362 6.16 -8.62 0.18
CA GLN A 362 6.56 -9.47 1.33
C GLN A 362 7.07 -10.88 0.97
N ARG A 363 7.09 -11.29 -0.31
CA ARG A 363 7.52 -12.64 -0.69
C ARG A 363 9.04 -12.81 -0.87
N ASP A 364 9.80 -11.74 -0.76
CA ASP A 364 11.25 -11.76 -1.03
C ASP A 364 12.11 -11.98 0.24
N ASP A 365 11.51 -12.02 1.44
CA ASP A 365 12.26 -11.96 2.72
C ASP A 365 12.24 -13.25 3.59
N GLU A 366 11.49 -14.30 3.24
CA GLU A 366 11.27 -15.47 4.14
C GLU A 366 12.17 -16.70 3.92
N ASP A 367 13.32 -16.57 3.27
CA ASP A 367 14.34 -17.64 3.22
C ASP A 367 15.66 -17.17 3.85
N GLN A 368 15.67 -16.96 5.17
CA GLN A 368 16.87 -17.15 6.03
C GLN A 368 16.54 -16.81 7.49
N ASP A 369 16.34 -17.84 8.33
CA ASP A 369 16.77 -17.80 9.72
C ASP A 369 16.81 -19.24 10.30
N GLU A 370 17.93 -19.92 10.09
CA GLU A 370 18.35 -21.04 10.95
C GLU A 370 19.64 -20.61 11.70
N TYR A 371 19.49 -20.40 13.01
CA TYR A 371 20.53 -19.95 13.93
C TYR A 371 21.63 -21.02 14.13
N GLN A 372 22.88 -20.69 13.81
CA GLN A 372 24.10 -21.13 14.53
C GLN A 372 24.97 -19.89 14.65
N GLY A 373 25.32 -19.37 15.83
CA GLY A 373 25.97 -20.10 16.90
C GLY A 373 27.49 -19.91 16.73
N ASP A 374 28.05 -19.06 17.58
CA ASP A 374 29.49 -18.76 17.78
C ASP A 374 30.10 -17.69 16.87
N ASP A 375 30.48 -16.54 17.46
CA ASP A 375 31.85 -16.05 17.41
C ASP A 375 32.07 -14.85 18.36
N ASP A 376 33.00 -15.05 19.29
CA ASP A 376 33.47 -14.12 20.31
C ASP A 376 34.30 -12.98 19.68
N PRO A 377 33.91 -11.70 19.84
CA PRO A 377 34.53 -10.58 19.13
C PRO A 377 35.91 -10.15 19.67
N TRP A 378 36.54 -10.92 20.56
CA TRP A 378 37.84 -10.58 21.16
C TRP A 378 39.06 -11.32 20.58
N ALA A 379 38.89 -12.15 19.56
CA ALA A 379 40.00 -12.87 18.91
C ALA A 379 40.79 -11.98 17.93
N GLY A 380 41.50 -10.97 18.44
CA GLY A 380 42.23 -10.04 17.59
C GLY A 380 43.26 -9.18 18.30
N TYR A 381 44.25 -9.79 18.97
CA TYR A 381 45.51 -9.09 19.27
C TYR A 381 46.72 -9.87 18.76
N PRO A 382 47.61 -9.23 17.97
CA PRO A 382 48.80 -9.85 17.43
C PRO A 382 49.84 -10.06 18.54
N GLY A 383 50.40 -11.27 18.60
CA GLY A 383 51.41 -11.64 19.59
C GLY A 383 52.71 -10.83 19.44
N PRO A 384 53.36 -10.46 20.55
CA PRO A 384 54.74 -9.97 20.53
C PRO A 384 55.70 -11.15 20.36
N GLY A 385 56.74 -10.94 19.55
CA GLY A 385 57.82 -11.90 19.30
C GLY A 385 58.68 -12.18 20.54
N PRO A 386 59.61 -13.14 20.42
CA PRO A 386 60.33 -13.70 21.56
C PRO A 386 61.44 -12.77 22.04
N ASP A 387 61.84 -13.01 23.29
CA ASP A 387 63.02 -12.48 24.00
C ASP A 387 62.82 -11.14 24.73
N ASP A 388 62.52 -11.23 26.03
CA ASP A 388 63.57 -10.99 27.04
C ASP A 388 63.08 -11.44 28.44
N ASP A 389 63.96 -12.19 29.09
CA ASP A 389 63.81 -12.76 30.44
C ASP A 389 63.67 -11.68 31.53
N PRO A 390 63.12 -12.05 32.70
CA PRO A 390 62.71 -11.12 33.75
C PRO A 390 63.89 -10.73 34.65
N GLU A 391 63.70 -9.67 35.45
CA GLU A 391 64.16 -9.48 36.86
C GLU A 391 64.35 -7.96 37.16
N PRO A 392 64.38 -7.53 38.44
CA PRO A 392 63.40 -7.79 39.50
C PRO A 392 63.03 -6.48 40.27
N PHE A 393 62.17 -6.65 41.29
CA PHE A 393 61.75 -5.76 42.39
C PHE A 393 60.33 -5.18 42.32
#